data_AF-A0A8E2VM93-F1
#
_entry.id   AF-A0A8E2VM93-F1
#
_cell.length_a   1.000
_cell.length_b   1.000
_cell.length_c   1.000
_cell.angle_alpha   90.00
_cell.angle_beta   90.00
_cell.angle_gamma   90.00
#
_symmetry.space_group_name_H-M   'P 1'
#
loop_
_entity.id
_entity.type
_entity.pdbx_description
1 polymer ?
#
loop_
_entity_poly.entity_id
_entity_poly.type
_entity_poly.pdbx_seq_one_letter_code
_entity_poly.pdbx_strand_id
1 'polypeptide(L)' 'MRTNEFRNLVQIGALPQPIDLAGQVLRWRVSGLEAILTGTVPDESFES' A
#
# COMPACT_ATOMS: atom_id res chain seq x y z
N MET A 1 -10.86 -10.22 -1.62
CA MET A 1 -9.79 -10.15 -2.64
C MET A 1 -8.93 -11.40 -2.56
N ARG A 2 -8.61 -12.03 -3.69
CA ARG A 2 -7.68 -13.18 -3.71
C ARG A 2 -6.23 -12.67 -3.74
N THR A 3 -5.28 -13.42 -3.20
CA THR A 3 -3.86 -13.00 -3.12
C THR A 3 -3.25 -12.62 -4.48
N ASN A 4 -3.62 -13.33 -5.56
CA ASN A 4 -3.11 -13.06 -6.90
C ASN A 4 -3.64 -11.75 -7.49
N GLU A 5 -4.88 -11.41 -7.16
CA GLU A 5 -5.52 -10.17 -7.60
C GLU A 5 -4.87 -8.97 -6.93
N PHE A 6 -4.64 -9.04 -5.61
CA PHE A 6 -3.90 -8.01 -4.88
C PHE A 6 -2.52 -7.78 -5.48
N ARG A 7 -1.77 -8.86 -5.73
CA ARG A 7 -0.42 -8.76 -6.29
C ARG A 7 -0.43 -8.14 -7.69
N ASN A 8 -1.41 -8.50 -8.53
CA ASN A 8 -1.55 -7.88 -9.85
C ASN A 8 -1.84 -6.38 -9.74
N LEU A 9 -2.76 -5.99 -8.85
CA LEU A 9 -3.10 -4.59 -8.61
C LEU A 9 -1.90 -3.77 -8.09
N VAL A 10 -1.08 -4.35 -7.22
CA VAL A 10 0.21 -3.75 -6.83
C VAL A 10 1.13 -3.64 -8.05
N GLN A 11 1.31 -4.69 -8.84
CA GLN A 11 2.21 -4.66 -10.00
C GLN A 11 1.83 -3.62 -11.06
N ILE A 12 0.54 -3.39 -11.30
CA ILE A 12 0.06 -2.37 -12.26
C ILE A 12 0.01 -0.96 -11.67
N GLY A 13 0.38 -0.77 -10.40
CA GLY A 13 0.37 0.53 -9.72
C GLY A 13 -1.00 1.00 -9.23
N ALA A 14 -2.02 0.14 -9.25
CA ALA A 14 -3.34 0.46 -8.72
C ALA A 14 -3.41 0.41 -7.18
N LEU A 15 -2.49 -0.33 -6.54
CA LEU A 15 -2.33 -0.38 -5.09
C LEU A 15 -0.89 0.03 -4.69
N PRO A 16 -0.69 0.49 -3.44
CA PRO A 16 0.61 0.91 -2.94
C PRO A 16 1.66 -0.19 -3.05
N GLN A 17 2.88 0.21 -3.43
CA GLN A 17 4.04 -0.67 -3.36
C GLN A 17 4.41 -0.95 -1.90
N PRO A 18 4.94 -2.14 -1.59
CA PRO A 18 5.59 -2.34 -0.31
C PRO A 18 6.83 -1.44 -0.20
N ILE A 19 7.11 -0.99 1.01
CA ILE A 19 8.36 -0.33 1.35
C ILE A 19 9.37 -1.37 1.85
N ASP A 20 10.64 -1.10 1.56
CA ASP A 20 11.73 -1.89 2.10
C ASP A 20 12.11 -1.40 3.50
N LEU A 21 12.06 -2.31 4.47
CA LEU A 21 12.60 -2.11 5.80
C LEU A 21 14.02 -2.68 5.86
N ALA A 22 14.98 -1.76 5.76
CA ALA A 22 16.41 -2.03 5.94
C ALA A 22 17.02 -3.09 5.00
N GLY A 23 16.50 -3.23 3.78
CA GLY A 23 17.03 -4.14 2.76
C GLY A 23 16.67 -5.61 2.99
N GLN A 24 15.78 -5.90 3.94
CA GLN A 24 15.53 -7.28 4.41
C GLN A 24 14.07 -7.68 4.33
N VAL A 25 13.13 -6.76 4.50
CA VAL A 25 11.72 -7.10 4.59
C VAL A 25 10.87 -6.08 3.85
N LEU A 26 10.10 -6.58 2.87
CA LEU A 26 9.08 -5.80 2.20
C LEU A 26 7.80 -5.79 3.04
N ARG A 27 7.33 -4.59 3.42
CA ARG A 27 6.10 -4.39 4.20
C ARG A 27 5.27 -3.27 3.58
N TRP A 28 3.95 -3.36 3.71
CA TRP A 28 3.07 -2.24 3.39
C TRP A 28 2.86 -1.36 4.61
N ARG A 29 2.68 -0.06 4.38
CA ARG A 29 2.22 0.86 5.42
C ARG A 29 0.80 0.49 5.84
N VAL A 30 0.55 0.42 7.14
CA VAL A 30 -0.76 0.08 7.70
C VAL A 30 -1.83 1.07 7.22
N SER A 31 -1.55 2.37 7.28
CA SER A 31 -2.48 3.42 6.80
C SER A 31 -2.87 3.26 5.34
N GLY A 32 -1.94 2.82 4.48
CA GLY A 32 -2.21 2.55 3.08
C GLY A 32 -3.12 1.32 2.88
N LEU A 33 -2.95 0.29 3.70
CA LEU A 33 -3.84 -0.88 3.66
C LEU A 33 -5.23 -0.54 4.20
N GLU A 34 -5.31 0.24 5.27
CA GLU A 34 -6.58 0.71 5.84
C GLU A 34 -7.35 1.53 4.81
N ALA A 35 -6.70 2.49 4.15
CA ALA A 35 -7.28 3.29 3.06
C ALA A 35 -7.90 2.43 1.94
N ILE A 36 -7.25 1.33 1.56
CA ILE A 36 -7.80 0.39 0.55
C ILE A 36 -9.05 -0.31 1.08
N LEU A 37 -9.05 -0.71 2.35
CA LEU A 37 -10.16 -1.44 2.96
C LEU A 37 -11.38 -0.53 3.19
N THR A 38 -11.14 0.73 3.56
CA THR A 38 -12.19 1.69 3.92
C THR A 38 -12.58 2.60 2.76
N GLY A 39 -11.81 2.64 1.67
CA GLY A 39 -12.03 3.54 0.55
C GLY A 39 -11.74 5.01 0.86
N THR A 40 -11.03 5.30 1.96
CA THR A 40 -10.62 6.67 2.33
C THR A 40 -9.24 6.97 1.79
N VAL A 41 -9.05 8.18 1.25
CA VAL A 41 -7.72 8.67 0.87
C VAL A 41 -6.89 8.87 2.15
N PRO A 42 -5.68 8.31 2.26
CA PRO A 42 -4.82 8.60 3.40
C PRO A 42 -4.57 10.12 3.44
N ASP A 43 -4.69 10.72 4.62
CA ASP A 43 -4.37 12.13 4.79
C ASP A 43 -2.87 12.34 4.58
N GLU A 44 -2.46 12.63 3.35
CA GLU A 44 -1.12 13.07 3.01
C GLU A 44 -0.99 14.56 3.34
N SER A 45 -1.06 14.88 4.63
CA SER A 45 -0.57 16.16 5.14
C SER A 45 0.94 16.23 4.88
N PHE A 46 1.32 16.62 3.66
CA PHE A 46 2.69 17.02 3.32
C PHE A 46 2.99 18.29 4.12
N GLU A 47 3.80 18.17 5.17
CA GLU A 47 4.37 19.32 5.86
C GLU A 47 5.08 20.22 4.83
N SER A 48 4.62 21.47 4.75
CA SER A 48 5.12 22.53 3.85
C SER A 48 6.31 23.28 4.43
#